data_AF-A0A2S2DJH2-F1
#
_entry.id   AF-A0A2S2DJH2-F1
#
_cell.length_a   1.000
_cell.length_b   1.000
_cell.length_c   1.000
_cell.angle_alpha   90.00
_cell.angle_beta   90.00
_cell.angle_gamma   90.00
#
_symmetry.space_group_name_H-M   'P 1'
#
loop_
_entity.id
_entity.type
_entity.pdbx_description
1 polymer ?
#
loop_
_entity_poly.entity_id
_entity_poly.type
_entity_poly.pdbx_seq_one_letter_code
_entity_poly.pdbx_strand_id
1 'polypeptide(L)'
;MVLLDVGANSVVTSIAYDVTLTADSPSWLADMVVGFENSKQTDGVFFTPGIEEWFPGIMSYLGFADLALLGLAFEVGVDGILRLEFFEDWDDLVGVDGQWDFGTITFGIETVDVEEPGEVPEPSTTLLIGAGLAMLGDTGRRRAAGESA
;
A
#
# COMPACT_ATOMS: atom_id res chain seq x y z
N MET A 1 7.44 -4.48 -7.96
CA MET A 1 6.58 -3.69 -7.05
C MET A 1 5.15 -4.23 -7.07
N VAL A 2 4.55 -4.38 -5.89
CA VAL A 2 3.15 -4.76 -5.65
C VAL A 2 2.50 -3.70 -4.78
N LEU A 3 1.22 -3.38 -5.02
CA LEU A 3 0.45 -2.43 -4.21
C LEU A 3 -0.75 -3.15 -3.61
N LEU A 4 -0.94 -3.00 -2.30
CA LEU A 4 -2.02 -3.62 -1.55
C LEU A 4 -2.85 -2.53 -0.85
N ASP A 5 -4.16 -2.56 -1.03
CA ASP A 5 -5.08 -1.74 -0.24
C ASP A 5 -5.36 -2.47 1.08
N VAL A 6 -4.92 -1.88 2.19
CA VAL A 6 -5.09 -2.41 3.54
C VAL A 6 -5.97 -1.50 4.42
N GLY A 7 -6.64 -0.52 3.81
CA GLY A 7 -7.46 0.48 4.49
C GLY A 7 -6.70 1.74 4.90
N ALA A 8 -7.38 2.89 4.75
CA ALA A 8 -6.81 4.19 5.06
C ALA A 8 -6.41 4.28 6.54
N ASN A 9 -5.21 4.82 6.77
CA ASN A 9 -4.60 5.00 8.09
C ASN A 9 -4.39 3.70 8.87
N SER A 10 -4.49 2.52 8.24
CA SER A 10 -4.15 1.26 8.90
C SER A 10 -2.68 1.22 9.31
N VAL A 11 -2.39 0.50 10.38
CA VAL A 11 -1.03 0.33 10.92
C VAL A 11 -0.54 -1.08 10.62
N VAL A 12 0.65 -1.18 10.03
CA VAL A 12 1.37 -2.44 9.86
C VAL A 12 2.09 -2.78 11.16
N THR A 13 1.73 -3.89 11.78
CA THR A 13 2.17 -4.25 13.14
C THR A 13 3.05 -5.49 13.19
N SER A 14 3.00 -6.36 12.18
CA SER A 14 3.84 -7.56 12.15
C SER A 14 4.03 -8.09 10.73
N ILE A 15 5.01 -8.98 10.59
CA ILE A 15 5.24 -9.78 9.39
C ILE A 15 5.44 -11.24 9.79
N ALA A 16 4.73 -12.14 9.13
CA ALA A 16 5.00 -13.58 9.13
C ALA A 16 5.44 -13.99 7.72
N TYR A 17 6.40 -14.90 7.62
CA TYR A 17 6.94 -15.33 6.34
C TYR A 17 7.22 -16.83 6.34
N ASP A 18 6.95 -17.46 5.20
CA ASP A 18 7.36 -18.82 4.85
C ASP A 18 7.76 -18.76 3.37
N VAL A 19 9.06 -18.63 3.10
CA VAL A 19 9.59 -18.30 1.76
C VAL A 19 10.80 -19.13 1.43
N THR A 20 10.99 -19.44 0.16
CA THR A 20 12.22 -20.02 -0.39
C THR A 20 12.88 -19.02 -1.32
N LEU A 21 14.18 -18.81 -1.12
CA LEU A 21 15.00 -17.88 -1.86
C LEU A 21 16.17 -18.61 -2.52
N THR A 22 16.58 -18.11 -3.67
CA THR A 22 17.83 -18.48 -4.34
C THR A 22 18.69 -17.23 -4.49
N ALA A 23 19.95 -17.28 -4.05
CA ALA A 23 20.98 -16.31 -4.38
C ALA A 23 22.01 -16.97 -5.31
N ASP A 24 22.25 -16.37 -6.48
CA ASP A 24 23.19 -16.84 -7.48
C ASP A 24 24.61 -16.43 -7.10
N SER A 25 25.60 -17.30 -7.35
CA SER A 25 26.99 -16.97 -7.03
C SER A 25 27.50 -15.83 -7.92
N PRO A 26 28.12 -14.76 -7.38
CA PRO A 26 28.66 -14.65 -6.02
C PRO A 26 27.80 -13.88 -4.98
N SER A 27 26.55 -13.54 -5.30
CA SER A 27 25.60 -12.81 -4.44
C SER A 27 25.20 -13.61 -3.18
N TRP A 28 24.63 -12.93 -2.19
CA TRP A 28 24.31 -13.54 -0.90
C TRP A 28 22.83 -13.55 -0.56
N LEU A 29 22.41 -14.55 0.21
CA LEU A 29 21.06 -14.60 0.78
C LEU A 29 20.77 -13.42 1.73
N ALA A 30 21.82 -12.84 2.32
CA ALA A 30 21.75 -11.63 3.14
C ALA A 30 21.39 -10.36 2.36
N ASP A 31 21.49 -10.38 1.03
CA ASP A 31 21.18 -9.21 0.19
C ASP A 31 19.73 -9.25 -0.31
N MET A 32 19.00 -10.35 -0.09
CA MET A 32 17.63 -10.54 -0.54
C MET A 32 16.62 -9.77 0.33
N VAL A 33 16.19 -8.59 -0.13
CA VAL A 33 15.32 -7.70 0.63
C VAL A 33 13.89 -7.68 0.09
N VAL A 34 12.93 -7.66 1.02
CA VAL A 34 11.58 -7.16 0.75
C VAL A 34 11.36 -5.86 1.52
N GLY A 35 11.17 -4.77 0.78
CA GLY A 35 10.70 -3.51 1.33
C GLY A 35 9.19 -3.49 1.39
N PHE A 36 8.64 -3.13 2.54
CA PHE A 36 7.21 -2.85 2.69
C PHE A 36 7.01 -1.50 3.38
N GLU A 37 6.37 -0.58 2.67
CA GLU A 37 6.38 0.85 2.97
C GLU A 37 5.02 1.47 2.70
N ASN A 38 4.79 2.67 3.24
CA ASN A 38 3.68 3.49 2.82
C ASN A 38 3.86 3.98 1.37
N SER A 39 2.78 4.42 0.73
CA SER A 39 2.80 4.86 -0.68
C SER A 39 3.78 6.01 -0.98
N LYS A 40 4.09 6.83 0.03
CA LYS A 40 5.02 7.96 -0.06
C LYS A 40 6.47 7.56 0.16
N GLN A 41 6.74 6.32 0.56
CA GLN A 41 8.06 5.81 0.94
C GLN A 41 8.73 6.70 1.99
N THR A 42 7.96 7.17 2.96
CA THR A 42 8.47 7.93 4.12
C THR A 42 8.64 7.06 5.35
N ASP A 43 7.86 5.99 5.44
CA ASP A 43 7.83 5.04 6.55
C ASP A 43 7.65 3.63 6.00
N GLY A 44 8.28 2.67 6.67
CA GLY A 44 8.29 1.27 6.25
C GLY A 44 9.43 0.49 6.87
N VAL A 45 9.60 -0.73 6.38
CA VAL A 45 10.65 -1.66 6.83
C VAL A 45 11.27 -2.35 5.63
N PHE A 46 12.59 -2.44 5.65
CA PHE A 46 13.37 -3.32 4.77
C PHE A 46 13.70 -4.59 5.55
N PHE A 47 13.20 -5.72 5.04
CA PHE A 47 13.28 -7.00 5.73
C PHE A 47 14.07 -8.00 4.89
N THR A 48 15.06 -8.62 5.51
CA THR A 48 15.91 -9.67 4.92
C THR A 48 15.70 -10.97 5.70
N PRO A 49 15.06 -12.00 5.12
CA PRO A 49 14.86 -13.28 5.81
C PRO A 49 16.16 -13.98 6.18
N GLY A 50 17.15 -13.94 5.27
CA GLY A 50 18.48 -14.51 5.45
C GLY A 50 19.50 -13.52 6.00
N ILE A 51 19.10 -12.62 6.90
CA ILE A 51 20.02 -11.65 7.50
C ILE A 51 21.20 -12.41 8.12
N GLU A 52 22.42 -11.98 7.78
CA GLU A 52 23.70 -12.63 8.15
C GLU A 52 24.11 -13.90 7.36
N GLU A 53 23.33 -14.34 6.38
CA GLU A 53 23.69 -15.47 5.50
C GLU A 53 24.54 -14.99 4.31
N TRP A 54 25.83 -14.77 4.58
CA TRP A 54 26.83 -14.23 3.63
C TRP A 54 27.36 -15.28 2.62
N PHE A 55 26.45 -16.02 1.99
CA PHE A 55 26.78 -17.01 0.96
C PHE A 55 25.64 -17.19 -0.07
N PRO A 56 25.97 -17.64 -1.30
CA PRO A 56 24.98 -17.99 -2.31
C PRO A 56 24.32 -19.35 -2.01
N GLY A 57 23.17 -19.59 -2.63
CA GLY A 57 22.49 -20.88 -2.58
C GLY A 57 20.98 -20.77 -2.43
N ILE A 58 20.34 -21.89 -2.13
CA ILE A 58 18.89 -22.00 -1.96
C ILE A 58 18.58 -22.28 -0.51
N MET A 59 17.75 -21.44 0.11
CA MET A 59 17.34 -21.60 1.51
C MET A 59 15.85 -21.29 1.70
N SER A 60 15.23 -21.97 2.66
CA SER A 60 13.86 -21.71 3.09
C SER A 60 13.85 -21.07 4.47
N TYR A 61 13.05 -20.02 4.64
CA TYR A 61 12.93 -19.24 5.85
C TYR A 61 11.48 -19.24 6.32
N LEU A 62 11.28 -19.56 7.60
CA LEU A 62 9.98 -19.53 8.27
C LEU A 62 10.12 -18.71 9.56
N GLY A 63 9.27 -17.72 9.75
CA GLY A 63 9.34 -16.90 10.95
C GLY A 63 8.25 -15.86 11.09
N PHE A 64 8.38 -15.08 12.16
CA PHE A 64 7.47 -14.01 12.54
C PHE A 64 8.27 -12.91 13.24
N ALA A 65 7.96 -11.65 12.93
CA ALA A 65 8.47 -10.48 13.62
C ALA A 65 7.31 -9.56 14.02
N ASP A 66 7.28 -9.19 15.30
CA ASP A 66 6.37 -8.18 15.84
C ASP A 66 7.03 -6.80 15.71
N LEU A 67 6.55 -6.01 14.75
CA LEU A 67 7.11 -4.70 14.45
C LEU A 67 6.77 -3.68 15.53
N ALA A 68 5.63 -3.82 16.23
CA ALA A 68 5.26 -2.94 17.32
C ALA A 68 6.24 -3.10 18.50
N LEU A 69 6.59 -4.35 18.85
CA LEU A 69 7.59 -4.62 19.88
C LEU A 69 9.00 -4.18 19.49
N LEU A 70 9.32 -4.21 18.19
CA LEU A 70 10.60 -3.71 17.65
C LEU A 70 10.65 -2.18 17.48
N GLY A 71 9.52 -1.48 17.68
CA GLY A 71 9.42 -0.04 17.43
C GLY A 71 9.48 0.33 15.93
N LEU A 72 9.10 -0.61 15.07
CA LEU A 72 9.11 -0.52 13.60
C LEU A 72 7.71 -0.52 12.99
N ALA A 73 6.64 -0.54 13.79
CA ALA A 73 5.28 -0.42 13.29
C ALA A 73 5.05 0.96 12.66
N PHE A 74 4.30 1.01 11.55
CA PHE A 74 4.09 2.25 10.79
C PHE A 74 2.70 2.31 10.16
N GLU A 75 2.22 3.54 9.90
CA GLU A 75 0.95 3.81 9.25
C GLU A 75 1.11 3.86 7.72
N VAL A 76 0.19 3.22 6.98
CA VAL A 76 0.20 3.27 5.49
C VAL A 76 -0.28 4.61 4.93
N GLY A 77 -0.93 5.42 5.76
CA GLY A 77 -1.46 6.74 5.42
C GLY A 77 -2.87 6.73 4.82
N VAL A 78 -3.35 7.92 4.48
CA VAL A 78 -4.76 8.18 4.09
C VAL A 78 -5.24 7.47 2.82
N ASP A 79 -4.33 7.00 1.96
CA ASP A 79 -4.70 6.26 0.76
C ASP A 79 -4.81 4.74 1.00
N GLY A 80 -4.38 4.27 2.17
CA GLY A 80 -4.49 2.87 2.57
C GLY A 80 -3.54 1.93 1.83
N ILE A 81 -2.55 2.47 1.10
CA ILE A 81 -1.71 1.65 0.23
C ILE A 81 -0.43 1.21 0.94
N LEU A 82 -0.31 -0.11 1.12
CA LEU A 82 0.94 -0.78 1.45
C LEU A 82 1.67 -1.13 0.15
N ARG A 83 2.85 -0.52 -0.04
CA ARG A 83 3.75 -0.77 -1.16
C ARG A 83 4.72 -1.89 -0.80
N LEU A 84 4.85 -2.88 -1.68
CA LEU A 84 5.85 -3.94 -1.57
C LEU A 84 6.84 -3.87 -2.72
N GLU A 85 8.11 -4.03 -2.42
CA GLU A 85 9.18 -4.16 -3.41
C GLU A 85 10.16 -5.26 -3.01
N PHE A 86 10.54 -6.06 -3.99
CA PHE A 86 11.55 -7.10 -3.83
C PHE A 86 12.78 -6.62 -4.59
N PHE A 87 13.91 -6.58 -3.92
CA PHE A 87 15.16 -6.05 -4.46
C PHE A 87 16.34 -6.66 -3.73
N GLU A 88 17.53 -6.34 -4.23
CA GLU A 88 18.79 -6.76 -3.65
C GLU A 88 19.53 -5.52 -3.14
N ASP A 89 20.06 -5.56 -1.92
CA ASP A 89 20.80 -4.45 -1.32
C ASP A 89 22.06 -4.12 -2.14
N TRP A 90 22.65 -5.16 -2.73
CA TRP A 90 23.91 -5.11 -3.44
C TRP A 90 23.82 -5.75 -4.84
N ASP A 91 24.65 -5.26 -5.78
CA ASP A 91 24.72 -5.69 -7.18
C ASP A 91 26.10 -6.30 -7.44
N ASP A 92 26.19 -7.63 -7.36
CA ASP A 92 27.36 -8.46 -7.60
C ASP A 92 27.44 -9.02 -9.02
N LEU A 93 26.31 -9.21 -9.72
CA LEU A 93 26.25 -9.70 -11.10
C LEU A 93 25.68 -8.66 -12.06
N VAL A 94 26.09 -8.76 -13.32
CA VAL A 94 25.32 -8.11 -14.39
C VAL A 94 24.08 -8.95 -14.64
N GLY A 95 22.95 -8.59 -14.01
CA GLY A 95 21.68 -9.26 -14.25
C GLY A 95 20.82 -9.40 -13.01
N VAL A 96 20.48 -10.65 -12.70
CA VAL A 96 19.73 -11.03 -11.50
C VAL A 96 20.74 -11.68 -10.57
N ASP A 97 20.79 -11.20 -9.34
CA ASP A 97 21.69 -11.69 -8.29
C ASP A 97 21.01 -12.77 -7.46
N GLY A 98 19.69 -12.74 -7.40
CA GLY A 98 18.88 -13.71 -6.69
C GLY A 98 17.39 -13.57 -7.00
N GLN A 99 16.61 -14.53 -6.50
CA GLN A 99 15.18 -14.58 -6.72
C GLN A 99 14.42 -15.12 -5.52
N TRP A 100 13.19 -14.63 -5.37
CA TRP A 100 12.19 -15.18 -4.46
C TRP A 100 11.42 -16.28 -5.22
N ASP A 101 11.67 -17.55 -4.89
CA ASP A 101 11.18 -18.69 -5.67
C ASP A 101 9.68 -18.96 -5.45
N PHE A 102 9.28 -19.15 -4.19
CA PHE A 102 7.89 -19.37 -3.78
C PHE A 102 7.73 -19.13 -2.28
N GLY A 103 6.49 -18.86 -1.85
CA GLY A 103 6.17 -18.73 -0.45
C GLY A 103 4.99 -17.82 -0.16
N THR A 104 4.86 -17.43 1.10
CA THR A 104 3.87 -16.49 1.60
C THR A 104 4.51 -15.46 2.52
N ILE A 105 4.06 -14.22 2.40
CA ILE A 105 4.31 -13.15 3.36
C ILE A 105 2.94 -12.68 3.84
N THR A 106 2.75 -12.63 5.15
CA THR A 106 1.50 -12.20 5.78
C THR A 106 1.79 -11.01 6.69
N PHE A 107 1.05 -9.92 6.51
CA PHE A 107 1.17 -8.73 7.36
C PHE A 107 0.07 -8.70 8.41
N GLY A 108 0.45 -8.39 9.65
CA GLY A 108 -0.51 -7.97 10.66
C GLY A 108 -0.92 -6.52 10.39
N ILE A 109 -2.21 -6.32 10.18
CA ILE A 109 -2.80 -5.00 9.93
C ILE A 109 -3.77 -4.69 11.07
N GLU A 110 -3.53 -3.58 11.77
CA GLU A 110 -4.50 -2.98 12.69
C GLU A 110 -5.24 -1.88 11.93
N THR A 111 -6.53 -2.09 11.66
CA THR A 111 -7.36 -1.12 10.95
C THR A 111 -7.85 -0.05 11.91
N VAL A 112 -7.83 1.21 11.47
CA VAL A 112 -8.55 2.26 12.17
C VAL A 112 -10.03 2.05 11.90
N ASP A 113 -10.74 1.47 12.88
CA ASP A 113 -12.20 1.42 12.87
C ASP A 113 -12.73 2.86 12.89
N VAL A 114 -13.06 3.39 11.73
CA VAL A 114 -13.85 4.63 11.66
C VAL A 114 -15.29 4.22 12.01
N GLU A 115 -15.63 4.29 13.30
CA GLU A 115 -16.99 3.98 13.81
C GLU A 115 -18.08 4.81 13.10
N GLU A 116 -17.71 5.94 12.49
CA GLU A 116 -18.54 6.63 11.51
C GLU A 116 -17.76 6.84 10.20
N PRO A 117 -18.35 6.54 9.03
CA PRO A 117 -17.82 7.09 7.79
C PRO A 117 -17.83 8.62 7.94
N GLY A 118 -16.64 9.23 8.05
CA GLY A 118 -16.52 10.68 8.19
C GLY A 118 -17.38 11.36 7.14
N GLU A 119 -18.09 12.44 7.52
CA GLU A 119 -19.08 13.12 6.69
C GLU A 119 -18.60 13.20 5.24
N VAL A 120 -19.09 12.30 4.38
CA VAL A 120 -18.83 12.38 2.95
C VAL A 120 -19.56 13.63 2.49
N PRO A 121 -18.85 14.69 2.04
CA PRO A 121 -19.54 15.87 1.53
C PRO A 121 -20.50 15.39 0.46
N GLU A 122 -21.79 15.70 0.61
CA GLU A 122 -22.79 15.19 -0.34
C GLU A 122 -22.31 15.47 -1.77
N PRO A 123 -22.44 14.50 -2.69
CA PRO A 123 -22.06 14.70 -4.08
C PRO A 123 -22.63 16.03 -4.55
N SER A 124 -21.81 16.83 -5.23
CA SER A 124 -22.23 18.11 -5.82
C SER A 124 -23.46 17.98 -6.73
N THR A 125 -23.89 16.76 -7.06
CA THR A 125 -25.20 16.37 -7.56
C THR A 125 -26.36 17.14 -6.92
N THR A 126 -26.42 17.30 -5.59
CA THR A 126 -27.53 18.04 -4.93
C THR A 126 -27.52 19.52 -5.36
N LEU A 127 -26.34 20.15 -5.38
CA LEU A 127 -26.13 21.51 -5.88
C LEU A 127 -26.45 21.62 -7.38
N LEU A 128 -26.05 20.62 -8.18
CA LEU A 128 -26.25 20.59 -9.63
C LEU A 128 -27.74 20.47 -10.00
N ILE A 129 -28.48 19.63 -9.27
CA ILE A 129 -29.94 19.50 -9.40
C ILE A 129 -30.61 20.82 -9.03
N GLY A 130 -30.21 21.44 -7.91
CA GLY A 130 -30.72 22.73 -7.49
C GLY A 130 -30.47 23.84 -8.53
N ALA A 131 -29.27 23.91 -9.08
CA ALA A 131 -28.90 24.85 -10.13
C ALA A 131 -29.69 24.60 -11.43
N GLY A 132 -29.86 23.33 -11.83
CA GLY A 132 -30.66 22.95 -13.00
C GLY A 132 -32.13 23.37 -12.87
N LEU A 133 -32.74 23.11 -11.71
CA LEU A 133 -34.12 23.51 -11.43
C LEU A 133 -34.29 25.04 -11.41
N ALA A 134 -33.33 25.77 -10.83
CA ALA A 134 -33.35 27.23 -10.82
C ALA A 134 -33.27 27.82 -12.24
N MET A 135 -32.42 27.28 -13.11
CA MET A 135 -32.32 27.71 -14.51
C MET A 135 -33.59 27.39 -15.32
N LEU A 136 -34.20 26.23 -15.10
CA LEU A 136 -35.48 25.87 -15.74
C LEU A 136 -36.62 26.79 -15.29
N GLY A 137 -36.69 27.10 -13.99
CA GLY A 137 -37.67 28.05 -13.46
C GLY A 137 -37.49 29.47 -14.01
N ASP A 138 -36.25 29.93 -14.16
CA ASP A 138 -35.97 31.26 -14.68
C ASP A 138 -36.31 31.39 -16.19
N THR A 139 -35.94 30.38 -16.98
CA THR A 139 -36.27 30.34 -18.41
C THR A 139 -37.76 30.21 -18.67
N GLY A 140 -38.50 29.47 -17.83
CA GLY A 140 -39.96 29.39 -17.88
C GLY A 140 -40.65 30.74 -17.62
N ARG A 141 -40.21 31.48 -16.61
CA ARG A 141 -40.76 32.82 -16.30
C ARG A 141 -40.55 33.83 -17.43
N ARG A 142 -39.37 33.82 -18.07
CA ARG A 142 -39.06 34.71 -19.19
C ARG A 142 -39.94 34.45 -20.42
N ARG A 143 -40.31 33.19 -20.67
CA ARG A 143 -41.21 32.84 -21.78
C ARG A 143 -42.65 33.30 -21.55
N ALA A 144 -43.19 33.06 -20.35
CA ALA A 144 -44.53 33.51 -19.99
C ALA A 144 -44.68 35.05 -20.02
N ALA A 145 -43.64 35.79 -19.64
CA ALA A 145 -43.63 37.25 -19.72
C ALA A 145 -43.54 37.79 -21.16
N GLY A 146 -42.99 37.01 -22.10
CA GLY A 146 -42.87 37.37 -23.52
C GLY A 146 -44.12 37.10 -24.36
N GLU A 147 -45.01 36.20 -23.93
CA GLU A 147 -46.31 35.91 -24.59
C GLU A 147 -47.43 36.89 -24.20
N SER A 148 -47.18 37.81 -23.26
CA SER A 148 -48.16 38.76 -22.74
C SER A 148 -48.08 40.18 -23.35
N ALA A 149 -47.44 40.34 -24.52
CA ALA A 149 -47.21 41.62 -25.19
C ALA A 149 -47.82 41.67 -26.60
#